data_AF-A0A9P4LT18-F1
#
_entry.id   AF-A0A9P4LT18-F1
#
_cell.length_a   1.000
_cell.length_b   1.000
_cell.length_c   1.000
_cell.angle_alpha   90.00
_cell.angle_beta   90.00
_cell.angle_gamma   90.00
#
_symmetry.space_group_name_H-M   'P 1'
#
loop_
_entity.id
_entity.type
_entity.pdbx_description
1 polymer ?
#
loop_
_entity_poly.entity_id
_entity_poly.type
_entity_poly.pdbx_seq_one_letter_code
_entity_poly.pdbx_strand_id
1 'polypeptide(L)' 'MPNTIPDFQIQNFLSRQTLPLPIYSLPNTSPHDQQCPICHSFYSDPPTSYVHPDCPRGVPE' A
#
# COMPACT_ATOMS: atom_id res chain seq x y z
N MET A 1 -5.75 22.26 -15.33
CA MET A 1 -6.12 21.01 -16.03
C MET A 1 -7.53 20.63 -15.59
N PRO A 2 -8.52 20.45 -16.48
CA PRO A 2 -9.93 20.41 -16.08
C PRO A 2 -10.50 19.00 -15.76
N ASN A 3 -9.67 17.95 -15.70
CA ASN A 3 -10.10 16.56 -15.52
C ASN A 3 -9.40 15.87 -14.35
N THR A 4 -9.29 16.53 -13.19
CA THR A 4 -8.80 15.86 -11.97
C THR A 4 -9.90 14.93 -11.45
N ILE A 5 -9.62 13.62 -11.48
CA ILE A 5 -10.46 12.62 -10.84
C ILE A 5 -10.48 12.94 -9.33
N PRO A 6 -11.66 13.10 -8.71
CA PRO A 6 -11.77 13.31 -7.27
C PRO A 6 -11.10 12.18 -6.47
N ASP A 7 -10.37 12.52 -5.40
CA ASP A 7 -9.63 11.56 -4.57
C ASP A 7 -10.52 10.44 -4.02
N PHE A 8 -11.78 10.74 -3.68
CA PHE A 8 -12.71 9.73 -3.18
C PHE A 8 -13.03 8.63 -4.21
N GLN A 9 -13.01 8.95 -5.51
CA GLN A 9 -13.24 7.97 -6.57
C GLN A 9 -12.02 7.07 -6.74
N ILE A 10 -10.82 7.64 -6.62
CA ILE A 10 -9.56 6.90 -6.65
C ILE A 10 -9.50 5.92 -5.47
N GLN A 11 -9.79 6.40 -4.25
CA GLN A 11 -9.81 5.55 -3.06
C GLN A 11 -10.86 4.43 -3.13
N ASN A 12 -12.07 4.73 -3.62
CA ASN A 12 -13.12 3.73 -3.81
C ASN A 12 -12.72 2.66 -4.84
N PHE A 13 -12.13 3.08 -5.96
CA PHE A 13 -11.61 2.14 -6.96
C PHE A 13 -10.52 1.25 -6.37
N LEU A 14 -9.50 1.82 -5.72
CA LEU A 14 -8.41 1.05 -5.13
C LEU A 14 -8.91 0.06 -4.08
N SER A 15 -9.79 0.47 -3.17
CA SER A 15 -10.35 -0.41 -2.13
C SER A 15 -11.19 -1.57 -2.65
N ARG A 16 -11.81 -1.45 -3.83
CA ARG A 16 -12.73 -2.48 -4.37
C ARG A 16 -12.17 -3.29 -5.53
N GLN A 17 -11.17 -2.76 -6.24
CA GLN A 17 -10.67 -3.32 -7.50
C GLN A 17 -9.18 -3.65 -7.44
N THR A 18 -8.51 -3.44 -6.31
CA THR A 18 -7.12 -3.87 -6.12
C THR A 18 -7.01 -4.83 -4.95
N LEU A 19 -6.11 -5.79 -5.09
CA LEU A 19 -5.72 -6.69 -4.00
C LEU A 19 -4.42 -6.17 -3.39
N PRO A 20 -4.25 -6.25 -2.07
CA PRO A 20 -2.97 -5.96 -1.45
C PRO A 20 -1.91 -6.90 -2.03
N LEU A 21 -0.76 -6.35 -2.41
CA LEU A 21 0.38 -7.15 -2.85
C LEU A 21 1.11 -7.65 -1.60
N PRO A 22 1.25 -8.97 -1.43
CA PRO A 22 1.96 -9.50 -0.29
C PRO A 22 3.45 -9.17 -0.39
N ILE A 23 4.09 -8.87 0.74
CA ILE A 23 5.52 -8.49 0.77
C ILE A 23 6.41 -9.57 0.15
N TYR A 24 6.05 -10.86 0.32
CA TYR A 24 6.80 -11.99 -0.27
C TYR A 24 6.73 -12.06 -1.80
N SER A 25 5.79 -11.34 -2.45
CA SER A 25 5.72 -11.25 -3.91
C SER A 25 6.68 -10.23 -4.50
N LEU A 26 7.29 -9.39 -3.66
CA LEU A 26 8.29 -8.44 -4.09
C LEU A 26 9.61 -9.16 -4.41
N PRO A 27 10.36 -8.69 -5.42
CA PRO A 27 11.73 -9.16 -5.62
C PRO A 27 12.54 -8.95 -4.34
N ASN A 28 13.53 -9.82 -4.12
CA ASN A 28 14.45 -9.70 -2.99
C ASN A 28 15.90 -9.89 -3.45
N THR A 29 16.20 -9.45 -4.67
CA THR A 29 17.56 -9.56 -5.25
C THR A 29 18.44 -8.39 -4.83
N SER A 30 17.82 -7.26 -4.46
CA SER A 30 18.46 -6.05 -3.98
C SER A 30 17.72 -5.48 -2.76
N PRO A 31 18.42 -4.85 -1.81
CA PRO A 31 17.77 -4.14 -0.69
C PRO A 31 16.82 -3.01 -1.16
N HIS A 32 17.00 -2.51 -2.38
CA HIS A 32 16.08 -1.53 -3.00
C HIS A 32 14.73 -2.14 -3.38
N ASP A 33 14.64 -3.45 -3.60
CA ASP A 33 13.38 -4.10 -3.96
C ASP A 33 12.40 -4.14 -2.78
N GLN A 34 12.92 -4.07 -1.55
CA GLN A 34 12.14 -4.01 -0.32
C GLN A 34 11.79 -2.57 0.10
N GLN A 35 12.09 -1.58 -0.73
CA GLN A 35 11.80 -0.18 -0.47
C GLN A 35 10.70 0.34 -1.39
N CYS A 36 9.88 1.24 -0.86
CA CYS A 36 8.94 2.00 -1.66
C CYS A 36 9.71 2.95 -2.59
N PRO A 37 9.51 2.92 -3.91
CA PRO A 37 10.25 3.78 -4.85
C PRO A 37 9.89 5.27 -4.72
N ILE A 38 8.83 5.59 -3.95
CA ILE A 38 8.35 6.97 -3.76
C ILE A 38 8.99 7.59 -2.51
N CYS A 39 8.94 6.89 -1.37
CA CYS A 39 9.42 7.43 -0.09
C CYS A 39 10.74 6.80 0.38
N HIS A 40 11.25 5.78 -0.31
CA HIS A 40 12.45 5.00 0.06
C HIS A 40 12.38 4.33 1.45
N SER A 41 11.18 4.26 2.06
CA SER A 41 10.94 3.52 3.29
C SER A 41 10.82 2.01 2.99
N PHE A 42 11.29 1.19 3.91
CA PHE A 42 11.09 -0.27 3.82
C PHE A 42 9.61 -0.62 3.97
N TYR A 43 9.12 -1.56 3.16
CA TYR A 43 7.74 -2.05 3.29
C TYR A 43 7.50 -2.80 4.61
N SER A 44 8.55 -3.33 5.23
CA SER A 44 8.52 -4.03 6.52
C SER A 44 8.53 -3.11 7.74
N ASP A 45 8.83 -1.82 7.57
CA ASP A 45 8.94 -0.85 8.67
C ASP A 45 8.13 0.41 8.34
N PRO A 46 6.79 0.34 8.47
CA PRO A 46 5.95 1.50 8.22
C PRO A 46 6.27 2.62 9.23
N PRO A 47 6.11 3.90 8.84
CA PRO A 47 6.34 5.02 9.74
C PRO A 47 5.54 4.88 11.04
N THR A 48 6.06 5.38 12.16
CA THR A 48 5.38 5.33 13.47
C THR A 48 4.00 6.01 13.46
N SER A 49 3.76 6.91 12.49
CA SER A 49 2.48 7.58 12.28
C SER A 49 1.49 6.79 11.39
N TYR A 50 1.88 5.63 10.88
CA TYR A 50 1.02 4.78 10.05
C TYR A 50 -0.03 4.11 10.94
N VAL A 51 -1.27 4.59 10.83
CA VAL A 51 -2.42 3.93 11.44
C VAL A 51 -2.94 2.92 10.43
N HIS A 52 -2.68 1.64 10.67
CA HIS A 52 -3.37 0.60 9.90
C HIS A 52 -4.87 0.72 10.17
N PRO A 53 -5.75 0.81 9.16
CA PRO A 53 -7.19 0.77 9.39
C PRO A 53 -7.51 -0.50 10.17
N ASP A 54 -8.29 -0.41 11.25
CA ASP A 54 -8.64 -1.56 12.09
C ASP A 54 -9.16 -2.69 11.22
N CYS A 55 -8.34 -3.73 11.02
CA CYS A 55 -8.78 -4.91 10.31
C CYS A 55 -9.75 -5.64 11.24
N PRO A 56 -11.03 -5.82 10.86
CA PRO A 56 -11.98 -6.52 11.71
C PRO A 56 -11.42 -7.92 12.00
N ARG A 57 -11.27 -8.24 13.29
CA ARG A 57 -10.75 -9.53 13.77
C ARG A 57 -11.50 -10.68 13.07
N GLY A 58 -10.85 -11.35 12.12
CA GLY A 58 -11.45 -12.48 11.42
C GLY A 58 -11.15 -12.59 9.93
N VAL A 59 -10.51 -11.59 9.31
CA VAL A 59 -10.03 -11.70 7.93
C VAL A 59 -8.52 -12.01 7.97
N PRO A 60 -8.05 -13.14 7.41
CA PRO A 60 -6.63 -13.42 7.31
C PRO A 60 -5.96 -12.41 6.37
N GLU A 61 -4.74 -11.98 6.73
CA GLU A 61 -3.81 -11.31 5.82
C GLU A 61 -3.33 -12.24 4.71
#